data_AF-T0YYB5-F1
#
_entry.id   AF-T0YYB5-F1
#
_cell.length_a   1.000
_cell.length_b   1.000
_cell.length_c   1.000
_cell.angle_alpha   90.00
_cell.angle_beta   90.00
_cell.angle_gamma   90.00
#
_symmetry.space_group_name_H-M   'P 1'
#
loop_
_entity.id
_entity.type
_entity.pdbx_description
1 polymer ?
#
loop_
_entity_poly.entity_id
_entity_poly.type
_entity_poly.pdbx_seq_one_letter_code
_entity_poly.pdbx_strand_id
1 'polypeptide(L)'
;MRDFLVRIIYEEIRGILGKDAVFELRPRRILLTGLFGQGKTTTAGKLARHFQKKGVRVGLVAADVHRPAAIDQLQQLARRVGCEFFADRDEPRAEKVVERALAAFPPHLAIIVDTAGRSGIDAELIEELQRVRAVLQPDSTLLVLDAAMGQAAGRSAQAFHTAVGVTGVILTKLDG
;
A
#
# COMPACT_ATOMS: atom_id res chain seq x y z
N MET A 1 20.94 34.76 -17.55
CA MET A 1 19.77 34.34 -18.36
C MET A 1 19.50 32.84 -18.24
N ARG A 2 20.48 31.95 -18.42
CA ARG A 2 20.30 30.49 -18.18
C ARG A 2 19.85 30.16 -16.76
N ASP A 3 20.50 30.71 -15.74
CA ASP A 3 20.17 30.42 -14.33
C ASP A 3 18.76 30.87 -13.93
N PHE A 4 18.28 31.96 -14.55
CA PHE A 4 16.93 32.46 -14.34
C PHE A 4 15.87 31.52 -14.94
N LEU A 5 16.12 30.99 -16.15
CA LEU A 5 15.25 30.02 -16.79
C LEU A 5 15.21 28.69 -16.02
N VAL A 6 16.37 28.19 -15.58
CA VAL A 6 16.47 26.98 -14.76
C VAL A 6 15.67 27.14 -13.45
N ARG A 7 15.76 28.32 -12.81
CA ARG A 7 14.99 28.60 -11.59
C ARG A 7 13.49 28.59 -11.83
N ILE A 8 13.01 29.19 -12.92
CA ILE A 8 11.58 29.18 -13.27
C ILE A 8 11.11 27.74 -13.47
N ILE A 9 11.83 26.94 -14.26
CA ILE A 9 11.48 25.55 -14.51
C ILE A 9 11.47 24.73 -13.20
N TYR A 10 12.45 24.96 -12.33
CA TYR A 10 12.50 24.31 -11.01
C TYR A 10 11.27 24.64 -10.15
N GLU A 11 10.89 25.92 -10.07
CA GLU A 11 9.72 26.33 -9.29
C GLU A 11 8.40 25.80 -9.89
N GLU A 12 8.27 25.76 -11.22
CA GLU A 12 7.10 25.15 -11.88
C GLU A 12 7.01 23.64 -11.60
N ILE A 13 8.13 22.91 -11.70
CA ILE A 13 8.19 21.48 -11.35
C ILE A 13 7.84 21.28 -9.88
N ARG A 14 8.40 22.10 -8.98
CA ARG A 14 8.07 22.05 -7.55
C ARG A 14 6.58 22.34 -7.31
N GLY A 15 6.01 23.31 -8.02
CA GLY A 15 4.58 23.63 -7.98
C GLY A 15 3.71 22.45 -8.38
N ILE A 16 4.09 21.73 -9.45
CA ILE A 16 3.38 20.53 -9.94
C ILE A 16 3.50 19.36 -8.95
N LEU A 17 4.68 19.14 -8.36
CA LEU A 17 4.90 18.09 -7.37
C LEU A 17 4.16 18.36 -6.04
N GLY A 18 3.75 19.61 -5.82
CA GLY A 18 3.01 20.06 -4.64
C GLY A 18 3.90 20.72 -3.60
N LYS A 19 3.27 21.25 -2.56
CA LYS A 19 3.98 21.88 -1.43
C LYS A 19 4.62 20.81 -0.55
N ASP A 20 5.67 21.19 0.16
CA ASP A 20 6.28 20.36 1.22
C ASP A 20 5.20 20.01 2.27
N ALA A 21 4.62 18.82 2.12
CA ALA A 21 3.66 18.29 3.07
C ALA A 21 4.38 17.37 4.04
N VAL A 22 4.22 17.61 5.34
CA VAL A 22 4.64 16.64 6.36
C VAL A 22 3.66 15.47 6.33
N PHE A 23 3.90 14.51 5.45
CA PHE A 23 3.16 13.26 5.44
C PHE A 23 3.73 12.36 6.56
N GLU A 24 3.07 12.39 7.72
CA GLU A 24 3.43 11.52 8.84
C GLU A 24 2.80 10.13 8.61
N LEU A 25 3.57 9.22 8.02
CA LEU A 25 3.14 7.84 7.88
C LEU A 25 3.18 7.14 9.25
N ARG A 26 2.02 7.03 9.90
CA ARG A 26 1.86 6.33 11.19
C ARG A 26 1.82 4.82 10.95
N PRO A 27 2.69 4.03 11.59
CA PRO A 27 2.84 2.61 11.26
C PRO A 27 1.72 1.72 11.82
N ARG A 28 0.72 2.26 12.54
CA ARG A 28 -0.24 1.42 13.30
C ARG A 28 -1.04 0.48 12.39
N ARG A 29 -1.82 1.00 11.45
CA ARG A 29 -2.62 0.19 10.52
C ARG A 29 -2.58 0.78 9.12
N ILE A 30 -1.93 0.07 8.20
CA ILE A 30 -1.74 0.50 6.81
C ILE A 30 -2.44 -0.49 5.87
N LEU A 31 -3.30 0.03 5.00
CA LEU A 31 -3.91 -0.72 3.91
C LEU A 31 -3.22 -0.37 2.60
N LEU A 32 -2.62 -1.35 1.92
CA LEU A 32 -2.07 -1.16 0.59
C LEU A 32 -3.10 -1.51 -0.47
N THR A 33 -3.37 -0.57 -1.38
CA THR A 33 -4.32 -0.76 -2.49
C THR A 33 -3.66 -0.44 -3.83
N GLY A 34 -4.31 -0.82 -4.92
CA GLY A 34 -3.81 -0.58 -6.28
C GLY A 34 -3.96 -1.80 -7.18
N LEU A 35 -3.77 -1.57 -8.48
CA LEU A 35 -3.94 -2.61 -9.49
C LEU A 35 -2.88 -3.73 -9.38
N PHE A 36 -3.11 -4.81 -10.11
CA PHE A 36 -2.11 -5.88 -10.29
C PHE A 36 -0.81 -5.32 -10.87
N GLY A 37 0.34 -5.88 -10.46
CA GLY A 37 1.65 -5.54 -11.06
C GLY A 37 2.27 -4.21 -10.61
N GLN A 38 1.59 -3.44 -9.76
CA GLN A 38 2.08 -2.13 -9.27
C GLN A 38 3.05 -2.24 -8.07
N GLY A 39 3.40 -3.45 -7.63
CA GLY A 39 4.41 -3.64 -6.59
C GLY A 39 3.91 -3.54 -5.15
N LYS A 40 2.62 -3.73 -4.87
CA LYS A 40 2.05 -3.72 -3.51
C LYS A 40 2.78 -4.63 -2.52
N THR A 41 2.93 -5.91 -2.86
CA THR A 41 3.59 -6.92 -2.02
C THR A 41 5.05 -6.56 -1.71
N THR A 42 5.81 -6.11 -2.71
CA THR A 42 7.19 -5.63 -2.52
C THR A 42 7.23 -4.38 -1.64
N THR A 43 6.29 -3.45 -1.84
CA THR A 43 6.15 -2.24 -1.02
C THR A 43 5.83 -2.58 0.43
N ALA A 44 4.99 -3.58 0.70
CA ALA A 44 4.70 -4.06 2.06
C ALA A 44 5.99 -4.47 2.79
N GLY A 45 6.82 -5.30 2.16
CA GLY A 45 8.12 -5.70 2.71
C GLY A 45 9.08 -4.52 2.92
N LYS A 46 9.14 -3.58 1.97
CA LYS A 46 9.99 -2.37 2.08
C LYS A 46 9.52 -1.47 3.24
N LEU A 47 8.22 -1.24 3.38
CA LEU A 47 7.64 -0.47 4.47
C LEU A 47 7.90 -1.14 5.83
N ALA A 48 7.71 -2.46 5.93
CA ALA A 48 8.02 -3.19 7.16
C ALA A 48 9.49 -2.99 7.58
N ARG A 49 10.43 -3.15 6.64
CA ARG A 49 11.86 -2.91 6.88
C ARG A 49 12.14 -1.47 7.30
N HIS A 50 11.49 -0.49 6.65
CA HIS A 50 11.64 0.93 6.95
C HIS A 50 11.21 1.27 8.38
N PHE A 51 10.06 0.75 8.82
CA PHE A 51 9.58 0.97 10.19
C PHE A 51 10.40 0.22 11.23
N GLN A 52 10.85 -1.00 10.95
CA GLN A 52 11.75 -1.72 11.85
C GLN A 52 13.07 -1.00 12.09
N LYS A 53 13.63 -0.33 11.06
CA LYS A 53 14.82 0.52 11.22
C LYS A 53 14.59 1.70 12.19
N LYS A 54 13.33 2.08 12.43
CA LYS A 54 12.91 3.11 13.38
C LYS A 54 12.45 2.54 14.73
N GLY A 55 12.71 1.26 14.99
CA GLY A 55 12.36 0.60 16.26
C GLY A 55 10.91 0.11 16.37
N VAL A 56 10.15 0.10 15.26
CA VAL A 56 8.75 -0.33 15.27
C VAL A 56 8.64 -1.81 14.90
N ARG A 57 7.95 -2.61 15.71
CA ARG A 57 7.62 -4.01 15.36
C ARG A 57 6.45 -4.04 14.39
N VAL A 58 6.59 -4.79 13.30
CA VAL A 58 5.63 -4.84 12.20
C VAL A 58 5.14 -6.27 11.97
N GLY A 59 3.88 -6.42 11.56
CA GLY A 59 3.30 -7.63 10.99
C GLY A 59 2.73 -7.38 9.60
N LEU A 60 2.98 -8.32 8.69
CA LEU A 60 2.42 -8.32 7.34
C LEU A 60 1.22 -9.27 7.29
N VAL A 61 0.12 -8.82 6.68
CA VAL A 61 -1.09 -9.63 6.48
C VAL A 61 -1.31 -9.84 4.99
N ALA A 62 -1.34 -11.09 4.56
CA ALA A 62 -1.65 -11.45 3.18
C ALA A 62 -3.16 -11.50 2.95
N ALA A 63 -3.75 -10.39 2.48
CA ALA A 63 -5.18 -10.29 2.17
C ALA A 63 -5.46 -10.48 0.67
N ASP A 64 -4.46 -10.82 -0.14
CA ASP A 64 -4.65 -11.34 -1.50
C ASP A 64 -5.00 -12.83 -1.46
N VAL A 65 -6.25 -13.12 -1.12
CA VAL A 65 -6.80 -14.48 -0.98
C VAL A 65 -6.97 -15.21 -2.32
N HIS A 66 -6.88 -14.48 -3.43
CA HIS A 66 -7.11 -15.02 -4.78
C HIS A 66 -5.84 -15.57 -5.42
N ARG A 67 -4.65 -15.18 -4.93
CA ARG A 67 -3.37 -15.53 -5.55
C ARG A 67 -2.44 -16.21 -4.53
N PRO A 68 -2.43 -17.56 -4.46
CA PRO A 68 -1.58 -18.30 -3.53
C PRO A 68 -0.09 -17.91 -3.60
N ALA A 69 0.42 -17.66 -4.82
CA ALA A 69 1.79 -17.21 -5.03
C ALA A 69 2.09 -15.83 -4.41
N ALA A 70 1.10 -14.93 -4.32
CA ALA A 70 1.27 -13.64 -3.65
C ALA A 70 1.41 -13.81 -2.13
N ILE A 71 0.66 -14.75 -1.54
CA ILE A 71 0.80 -15.13 -0.13
C ILE A 71 2.21 -15.67 0.13
N ASP A 72 2.69 -16.58 -0.71
CA ASP A 72 4.05 -17.15 -0.61
C ASP A 72 5.12 -16.06 -0.73
N GLN A 73 4.96 -15.15 -1.70
CA GLN A 73 5.88 -14.02 -1.89
C GLN A 73 5.93 -13.12 -0.67
N LEU A 74 4.77 -12.76 -0.09
CA LEU A 74 4.71 -11.92 1.10
C LEU A 74 5.32 -12.64 2.31
N GLN A 75 5.10 -13.95 2.45
CA GLN A 75 5.70 -14.75 3.52
C GLN A 75 7.22 -14.76 3.43
N GLN A 76 7.78 -14.95 2.23
CA GLN A 76 9.22 -14.91 2.01
C GLN A 76 9.80 -13.53 2.33
N LEU A 77 9.12 -12.45 1.92
CA LEU A 77 9.51 -11.08 2.27
C LEU A 77 9.49 -10.85 3.78
N ALA A 78 8.44 -11.32 4.47
CA ALA A 78 8.31 -11.18 5.92
C ALA A 78 9.47 -11.88 6.64
N ARG A 79 9.79 -13.13 6.25
CA ARG A 79 10.93 -13.88 6.78
C ARG A 79 12.26 -13.17 6.53
N ARG A 80 12.46 -12.65 5.32
CA ARG A 80 13.70 -11.94 4.93
C ARG A 80 13.89 -10.64 5.73
N VAL A 81 12.81 -9.93 5.99
CA VAL A 81 12.82 -8.68 6.76
C VAL A 81 12.92 -8.97 8.26
N GLY A 82 12.40 -10.11 8.72
CA GLY A 82 12.34 -10.50 10.13
C GLY A 82 11.14 -9.87 10.84
N CYS A 83 9.97 -9.83 10.17
CA CYS A 83 8.73 -9.31 10.74
C CYS A 83 7.67 -10.42 10.89
N GLU A 84 6.65 -10.16 11.70
CA GLU A 84 5.52 -11.09 11.88
C GLU A 84 4.75 -11.24 10.56
N PHE A 85 4.11 -12.38 10.38
CA PHE A 85 3.35 -12.68 9.16
C PHE A 85 2.07 -13.42 9.50
N PHE A 86 0.98 -13.03 8.85
CA PHE A 86 -0.30 -13.73 8.93
C PHE A 86 -0.87 -13.97 7.54
N ALA A 87 -1.36 -15.19 7.34
CA ALA A 87 -2.17 -15.58 6.20
C ALA A 87 -3.12 -16.69 6.63
N ASP A 88 -4.25 -16.78 5.94
CA ASP A 88 -5.19 -17.87 6.07
C ASP A 88 -5.53 -18.35 4.66
N ARG A 89 -5.03 -19.53 4.29
CA ARG A 89 -5.14 -20.04 2.92
C ARG A 89 -6.50 -20.69 2.64
N ASP A 90 -7.25 -21.01 3.69
CA ASP A 90 -8.52 -21.70 3.59
C ASP A 90 -9.70 -20.71 3.66
N GLU A 91 -9.46 -19.44 4.00
CA GLU A 91 -10.47 -18.39 4.04
C GLU A 91 -10.47 -17.58 2.72
N PRO A 92 -11.54 -17.65 1.91
CA PRO A 92 -11.62 -16.95 0.63
C PRO A 92 -11.99 -15.47 0.75
N ARG A 93 -12.25 -14.96 1.96
CA ARG A 93 -12.65 -13.56 2.20
C ARG A 93 -11.55 -12.76 2.86
N ALA A 94 -11.04 -11.76 2.14
CA ALA A 94 -9.96 -10.90 2.59
C ALA A 94 -10.24 -10.22 3.95
N GLU A 95 -11.48 -9.76 4.19
CA GLU A 95 -11.84 -9.10 5.44
C GLU A 95 -11.77 -10.05 6.65
N LYS A 96 -12.02 -11.35 6.44
CA LYS A 96 -11.92 -12.37 7.49
C LYS A 96 -10.49 -12.75 7.79
N VAL A 97 -9.63 -12.79 6.78
CA VAL A 97 -8.17 -12.94 7.00
C VAL A 97 -7.64 -11.80 7.86
N VAL A 98 -8.05 -10.57 7.56
CA VAL A 98 -7.65 -9.39 8.33
C VAL A 98 -8.21 -9.41 9.76
N GLU A 99 -9.48 -9.79 9.95
CA GLU A 99 -10.09 -9.96 11.27
C GLU A 99 -9.31 -10.97 12.13
N ARG A 100 -8.99 -12.14 11.56
CA ARG A 100 -8.21 -13.19 12.25
C ARG A 100 -6.78 -12.72 12.55
N ALA A 101 -6.15 -11.99 11.65
CA ALA A 101 -4.83 -11.41 11.86
C ALA A 101 -4.81 -10.42 13.05
N LEU A 102 -5.83 -9.55 13.13
CA LEU A 102 -5.97 -8.59 14.23
C LEU A 102 -6.15 -9.27 15.59
N ALA A 103 -6.81 -10.43 15.62
CA ALA A 103 -6.95 -11.25 16.84
C ALA A 103 -5.68 -12.01 17.20
N ALA A 104 -4.91 -12.47 16.20
CA ALA A 104 -3.69 -13.25 16.41
C ALA A 104 -2.46 -12.40 16.77
N PHE A 105 -2.39 -11.17 16.24
CA PHE A 105 -1.24 -10.29 16.46
C PHE A 105 -1.28 -9.55 17.81
N PRO A 106 -0.11 -9.23 18.39
CA PRO A 106 -0.05 -8.42 19.61
C PRO A 106 -0.69 -7.03 19.43
N PRO A 107 -1.38 -6.47 20.44
CA PRO A 107 -2.12 -5.20 20.33
C PRO A 107 -1.33 -3.96 19.88
N HIS A 108 0.00 -3.97 20.06
CA HIS A 108 0.89 -2.84 19.72
C HIS A 108 1.71 -3.08 18.44
N LEU A 109 1.43 -4.16 17.72
CA LEU A 109 2.10 -4.44 16.46
C LEU A 109 1.60 -3.47 15.38
N ALA A 110 2.52 -2.86 14.64
CA ALA A 110 2.20 -2.15 13.41
C ALA A 110 1.76 -3.16 12.34
N ILE A 111 0.65 -2.92 11.65
CA ILE A 111 0.09 -3.88 10.70
C ILE A 111 0.06 -3.27 9.31
N ILE A 112 0.59 -4.00 8.33
CA ILE A 112 0.49 -3.66 6.91
C ILE A 112 -0.27 -4.78 6.21
N VAL A 113 -1.42 -4.43 5.63
CA VAL A 113 -2.27 -5.34 4.87
C VAL A 113 -1.98 -5.19 3.38
N ASP A 114 -1.51 -6.28 2.75
CA ASP A 114 -1.33 -6.38 1.30
C ASP A 114 -2.60 -6.98 0.67
N THR A 115 -3.36 -6.17 -0.06
CA THR A 115 -4.62 -6.62 -0.68
C THR A 115 -4.40 -7.19 -2.09
N ALA A 116 -5.42 -7.85 -2.60
CA ALA A 116 -5.47 -8.21 -4.01
C ALA A 116 -5.31 -6.97 -4.92
N GLY A 117 -4.74 -7.20 -6.10
CA GLY A 117 -4.82 -6.27 -7.22
C GLY A 117 -5.48 -6.95 -8.40
N ARG A 118 -6.45 -6.26 -9.01
CA ARG A 118 -7.07 -6.69 -10.27
C ARG A 118 -6.49 -5.91 -11.45
N SER A 119 -6.79 -6.37 -12.66
CA SER A 119 -6.41 -5.71 -13.92
C SER A 119 -7.13 -4.37 -14.12
N GLY A 120 -8.31 -4.21 -13.52
CA GLY A 120 -9.09 -2.97 -13.52
C GLY A 120 -9.74 -2.71 -12.17
N ILE A 121 -10.35 -1.54 -12.05
CA ILE A 121 -11.19 -1.19 -10.90
C ILE A 121 -12.61 -1.61 -11.25
N ASP A 122 -13.09 -2.68 -10.62
CA ASP A 122 -14.46 -3.17 -10.74
C ASP A 122 -15.21 -3.04 -9.40
N ALA A 123 -16.53 -3.21 -9.42
CA ALA A 123 -17.38 -3.08 -8.23
C ALA A 123 -17.01 -4.09 -7.14
N GLU A 124 -16.66 -5.32 -7.53
CA GLU A 124 -16.33 -6.39 -6.60
C GLU A 124 -15.03 -6.11 -5.83
N LEU A 125 -14.00 -5.59 -6.50
CA LEU A 125 -12.76 -5.12 -5.87
C LEU A 125 -13.04 -3.97 -4.92
N ILE A 126 -13.85 -3.00 -5.33
CA ILE A 126 -14.20 -1.86 -4.47
C ILE A 126 -14.89 -2.35 -3.20
N GLU A 127 -15.89 -3.22 -3.34
CA GLU A 127 -16.60 -3.78 -2.19
C GLU A 127 -15.70 -4.60 -1.28
N GLU A 128 -14.80 -5.43 -1.83
CA GLU A 128 -13.82 -6.19 -1.05
C GLU A 128 -12.90 -5.25 -0.24
N LEU A 129 -12.36 -4.22 -0.89
CA LEU A 129 -11.51 -3.23 -0.23
C LEU A 129 -12.27 -2.43 0.84
N GLN A 130 -13.54 -2.11 0.61
CA GLN A 130 -14.40 -1.46 1.60
C GLN A 130 -14.66 -2.35 2.81
N ARG A 131 -14.92 -3.65 2.62
CA ARG A 131 -15.06 -4.63 3.71
C ARG A 131 -13.76 -4.76 4.51
N VAL A 132 -12.62 -4.91 3.83
CA VAL A 132 -11.30 -4.96 4.48
C VAL A 132 -11.04 -3.68 5.28
N ARG A 133 -11.31 -2.51 4.69
CA ARG A 133 -11.13 -1.21 5.37
C ARG A 133 -12.02 -1.09 6.60
N ALA A 134 -13.27 -1.56 6.54
CA ALA A 134 -14.20 -1.51 7.66
C ALA A 134 -13.70 -2.32 8.86
N VAL A 135 -13.12 -3.50 8.61
CA VAL A 135 -12.51 -4.35 9.64
C VAL A 135 -11.19 -3.77 10.16
N LEU A 136 -10.31 -3.36 9.24
CA LEU A 136 -8.97 -2.87 9.59
C LEU A 136 -8.99 -1.52 10.31
N GLN A 137 -9.89 -0.61 9.89
CA GLN A 137 -9.90 0.79 10.29
C GLN A 137 -8.49 1.42 10.16
N PRO A 138 -7.94 1.50 8.92
CA PRO A 138 -6.56 1.92 8.71
C PRO A 138 -6.34 3.40 9.03
N ASP A 139 -5.19 3.71 9.65
CA ASP A 139 -4.68 5.08 9.78
C ASP A 139 -4.21 5.62 8.43
N SER A 140 -3.82 4.74 7.51
CA SER A 140 -3.40 5.11 6.17
C SER A 140 -3.84 4.09 5.13
N THR A 141 -4.51 4.57 4.10
CA THR A 141 -4.83 3.81 2.89
C THR A 141 -3.90 4.29 1.79
N LEU A 142 -2.87 3.49 1.48
CA LEU A 142 -1.84 3.86 0.52
C LEU A 142 -2.11 3.22 -0.83
N LEU A 143 -2.23 4.05 -1.85
CA LEU A 143 -2.34 3.60 -3.23
C LEU A 143 -0.96 3.41 -3.82
N VAL A 144 -0.67 2.19 -4.28
CA VAL A 144 0.59 1.87 -4.96
C VAL A 144 0.39 1.94 -6.47
N LEU A 145 1.18 2.79 -7.12
CA LEU A 145 1.15 3.02 -8.57
C LEU A 145 2.54 2.79 -9.17
N ASP A 146 2.56 2.38 -10.43
CA ASP A 146 3.76 2.32 -11.24
C ASP A 146 3.98 3.66 -11.96
N ALA A 147 5.18 4.21 -11.85
CA ALA A 147 5.55 5.47 -12.48
C ALA A 147 5.41 5.43 -14.02
N ALA A 148 5.52 4.26 -14.63
CA ALA A 148 5.36 4.07 -16.08
C ALA A 148 3.90 4.26 -16.57
N MET A 149 2.91 4.29 -15.68
CA MET A 149 1.49 4.47 -16.05
C MET A 149 1.18 5.82 -16.72
N GLY A 150 2.06 6.81 -16.56
CA GLY A 150 1.86 8.16 -17.09
C GLY A 150 0.51 8.76 -16.67
N GLN A 151 -0.23 9.32 -17.63
CA GLN A 151 -1.51 10.01 -17.36
C GLN A 151 -2.62 9.09 -16.80
N ALA A 152 -2.52 7.77 -16.97
CA ALA A 152 -3.49 6.84 -16.41
C ALA A 152 -3.41 6.74 -14.87
N ALA A 153 -2.27 7.14 -14.28
CA ALA A 153 -2.06 7.17 -12.84
C ALA A 153 -3.07 8.11 -12.15
N GLY A 154 -3.29 9.31 -12.70
CA GLY A 154 -4.21 10.30 -12.12
C GLY A 154 -5.66 9.81 -12.07
N ARG A 155 -6.15 9.20 -13.16
CA ARG A 155 -7.51 8.61 -13.19
C ARG A 155 -7.66 7.46 -12.21
N SER A 156 -6.65 6.59 -12.13
CA SER A 156 -6.65 5.48 -11.17
C SER A 156 -6.65 6.00 -9.73
N ALA A 157 -5.82 7.01 -9.44
CA ALA A 157 -5.76 7.64 -8.13
C ALA A 157 -7.10 8.23 -7.70
N GLN A 158 -7.77 8.97 -8.60
CA GLN A 158 -9.09 9.51 -8.32
C GLN A 158 -10.13 8.42 -8.05
N ALA A 159 -10.13 7.35 -8.86
CA ALA A 159 -11.09 6.25 -8.70
C ALA A 159 -10.91 5.51 -7.37
N PHE A 160 -9.67 5.15 -7.00
CA PHE A 160 -9.39 4.53 -5.70
C PHE A 160 -9.68 5.50 -4.54
N HIS A 161 -9.36 6.79 -4.68
CA HIS A 161 -9.65 7.77 -3.64
C HIS A 161 -11.16 7.85 -3.37
N THR A 162 -11.97 8.01 -4.42
CA THR A 162 -13.44 8.03 -4.30
C THR A 162 -13.99 6.74 -3.69
N ALA A 163 -13.45 5.59 -4.06
CA ALA A 163 -13.97 4.29 -3.64
C ALA A 163 -13.59 3.90 -2.20
N VAL A 164 -12.33 4.12 -1.81
CA VAL A 164 -11.75 3.54 -0.58
C VAL A 164 -11.01 4.56 0.28
N GLY A 165 -11.02 5.84 -0.07
CA GLY A 165 -10.45 6.92 0.75
C GLY A 165 -8.93 6.83 0.88
N VAL A 166 -8.23 6.92 -0.25
CA VAL A 166 -6.76 6.95 -0.30
C VAL A 166 -6.22 8.18 0.45
N THR A 167 -5.27 7.96 1.35
CA THR A 167 -4.63 9.00 2.17
C THR A 167 -3.20 9.33 1.72
N GLY A 168 -2.59 8.48 0.90
CA GLY A 168 -1.26 8.69 0.36
C GLY A 168 -0.99 7.81 -0.85
N VAL A 169 0.02 8.18 -1.63
CA VAL A 169 0.42 7.46 -2.86
C VAL A 169 1.87 7.01 -2.73
N ILE A 170 2.15 5.79 -3.14
CA ILE A 170 3.50 5.26 -3.33
C ILE A 170 3.72 5.05 -4.81
N LEU A 171 4.67 5.78 -5.39
CA LEU A 171 5.14 5.59 -6.75
C LEU A 171 6.28 4.58 -6.77
N THR A 172 6.14 3.54 -7.58
CA THR A 172 7.13 2.47 -7.75
C THR A 172 7.76 2.53 -9.13
N LYS A 173 8.86 1.79 -9.35
CA LYS A 173 9.60 1.71 -10.61
C LYS A 173 10.04 3.08 -11.16
N LEU A 174 10.41 3.99 -10.26
CA LEU A 174 10.93 5.31 -10.62
C LEU A 174 12.34 5.26 -11.24
N ASP A 175 13.02 4.12 -11.11
CA ASP A 175 14.36 3.86 -11.61
C ASP A 175 14.42 3.61 -13.13
N GLY A 176 13.30 3.32 -13.79
CA GLY A 176 13.23 3.05 -15.23
C GLY A 176 13.62 1.63 -15.60
#